data_AF-A0A126ZA54-F1
#
_entry.id   AF-A0A126ZA54-F1
#
_cell.length_a   1.000
_cell.length_b   1.000
_cell.length_c   1.000
_cell.angle_alpha   90.00
_cell.angle_beta   90.00
_cell.angle_gamma   90.00
#
_symmetry.space_group_name_H-M   'P 1'
#
loop_
_entity.id
_entity.type
_entity.pdbx_description
1 polymer ?
#
loop_
_entity_poly.entity_id
_entity_poly.type
_entity_poly.pdbx_seq_one_letter_code
_entity_poly.pdbx_strand_id
1 'polypeptide(L)' 'MKWLTLSLLALAITGCGTPPNEVVKFGDGRLRAPTYVEATDYCKTQGTTARMLGRAPGETGVMFRCN' A
#
# COMPACT_ATOMS: atom_id res chain seq x y z
N MET A 1 -17.62 43.35 -12.70
CA MET A 1 -17.91 42.37 -11.62
C MET A 1 -18.88 41.31 -12.12
N LYS A 2 -18.40 40.35 -12.93
CA LYS A 2 -19.12 39.12 -13.29
C LYS A 2 -18.16 38.25 -14.08
N TRP A 3 -17.25 37.50 -13.45
CA TRP A 3 -16.37 36.48 -14.07
C TRP A 3 -15.49 35.79 -13.00
N LEU A 4 -16.12 35.23 -11.95
CA LEU A 4 -15.35 34.57 -10.87
C LEU A 4 -16.02 33.30 -10.35
N THR A 5 -16.82 32.64 -11.18
CA THR A 5 -17.59 31.45 -10.76
C THR A 5 -17.53 30.30 -11.77
N LEU A 6 -16.43 30.15 -12.52
CA LEU A 6 -16.30 29.04 -13.50
C LEU A 6 -15.15 28.06 -13.25
N SER A 7 -14.37 28.18 -12.17
CA SER A 7 -13.17 27.33 -11.97
C SER A 7 -13.22 26.39 -10.76
N LEU A 8 -14.41 26.04 -10.25
CA LEU A 8 -14.54 25.09 -9.13
C LEU A 8 -14.85 23.65 -9.55
N LEU A 9 -14.82 23.35 -10.84
CA LEU A 9 -15.01 22.00 -11.36
C LEU A 9 -13.69 21.28 -11.67
N ALA A 10 -12.66 21.54 -10.88
CA ALA A 10 -11.53 20.63 -10.76
C ALA A 10 -11.93 19.51 -9.80
N LEU A 11 -12.82 18.62 -10.25
CA LEU A 11 -12.97 17.30 -9.64
C LEU A 11 -11.60 16.63 -9.76
N ALA A 12 -10.78 16.79 -8.72
CA ALA A 12 -9.65 15.95 -8.45
C ALA A 12 -10.20 14.54 -8.16
N ILE A 13 -10.53 13.82 -9.22
CA ILE A 13 -10.60 12.37 -9.21
C ILE A 13 -9.13 11.90 -9.18
N THR A 14 -8.41 12.21 -8.10
CA THR A 14 -7.30 11.35 -7.72
C THR A 14 -7.96 10.04 -7.32
N GLY A 15 -8.12 9.15 -8.30
CA GLY A 15 -8.54 7.79 -8.02
C GLY A 15 -7.68 7.29 -6.87
N CYS A 16 -8.32 6.82 -5.80
CA CYS A 16 -7.68 6.01 -4.77
C CYS A 16 -7.28 4.66 -5.41
N GLY A 17 -6.44 4.71 -6.44
CA GLY A 17 -5.71 3.56 -6.92
C GLY A 17 -4.50 3.47 -6.03
N THR A 18 -4.64 2.82 -4.87
CA THR A 18 -3.48 2.22 -4.20
C THR A 18 -2.73 1.44 -5.27
N PRO A 19 -1.47 1.79 -5.62
CA PRO A 19 -0.72 1.03 -6.60
C PRO A 19 -0.87 -0.47 -6.33
N PRO A 20 -1.06 -1.31 -7.37
CA PRO A 20 -1.25 -2.76 -7.18
C PRO A 20 -0.05 -3.44 -6.48
N ASN A 21 1.07 -2.70 -6.35
CA ASN A 21 2.31 -3.10 -5.72
C ASN A 21 2.49 -2.53 -4.30
N GLU A 22 1.43 -2.05 -3.66
CA GLU A 22 1.55 -1.47 -2.32
C GLU A 22 1.54 -2.51 -1.21
N VAL A 23 2.46 -2.31 -0.26
CA VAL A 23 2.44 -3.00 1.02
C VAL A 23 1.29 -2.44 1.86
N VAL A 24 0.30 -3.28 2.14
CA VAL A 24 -0.90 -2.89 2.90
C VAL A 24 -0.76 -3.32 4.36
N LYS A 25 -1.12 -2.44 5.29
CA LYS A 25 -1.20 -2.78 6.72
C LYS A 25 -2.45 -3.62 6.98
N PHE A 26 -2.28 -4.81 7.53
CA PHE A 26 -3.37 -5.74 7.82
C PHE A 26 -3.87 -5.64 9.28
N GLY A 27 -3.05 -5.09 10.19
CA GLY A 27 -3.33 -5.00 11.64
C GLY A 27 -2.31 -5.78 12.46
N ASP A 28 -2.18 -5.47 13.76
CA ASP A 28 -1.24 -6.13 14.70
C ASP A 28 0.23 -6.15 14.24
N GLY A 29 0.63 -5.12 13.50
CA GLY A 29 1.96 -5.04 12.89
C GLY A 29 2.19 -6.03 11.74
N ARG A 30 1.14 -6.68 11.25
CA ARG A 30 1.15 -7.54 10.06
C ARG A 30 0.97 -6.67 8.83
N LEU A 31 1.78 -6.98 7.83
CA LEU A 31 1.83 -6.32 6.55
C LEU A 31 1.52 -7.35 5.47
N ARG A 32 0.94 -6.89 4.38
CA ARG A 32 0.68 -7.70 3.19
C ARG A 32 1.44 -7.08 2.03
N ALA A 33 2.19 -7.89 1.29
CA ALA A 33 2.80 -7.51 0.01
C ALA A 33 2.28 -8.42 -1.10
N PRO A 34 2.31 -7.98 -2.37
CA PRO A 34 2.00 -8.85 -3.51
C PRO A 34 2.96 -10.04 -3.62
N THR A 35 4.25 -9.82 -3.36
CA THR A 35 5.30 -10.85 -3.49
C THR A 35 6.22 -10.95 -2.27
N TYR A 36 6.94 -12.07 -2.16
CA TYR A 36 8.00 -12.27 -1.14
C TYR A 36 9.15 -11.26 -1.28
N VAL A 37 9.44 -10.83 -2.52
CA VAL A 37 10.52 -9.87 -2.81
C VAL A 37 10.15 -8.50 -2.26
N GLU A 38 8.94 -8.01 -2.58
CA GLU A 38 8.46 -6.72 -2.06
C GLU A 38 8.36 -6.70 -0.53
N ALA A 39 7.92 -7.80 0.09
CA ALA A 39 7.93 -7.91 1.56
C ALA A 39 9.34 -7.75 2.15
N THR A 40 10.32 -8.39 1.51
CA THR A 40 11.72 -8.35 1.95
C THR A 40 12.33 -6.96 1.76
N ASP A 41 12.12 -6.35 0.59
CA ASP A 41 12.65 -5.03 0.29
C ASP A 41 12.00 -3.96 1.17
N TYR A 42 10.70 -4.07 1.44
CA TYR A 42 10.02 -3.18 2.37
C TYR A 42 10.67 -3.18 3.77
N CYS A 43 10.93 -4.34 4.37
CA CYS A 43 11.59 -4.36 5.68
C CYS A 43 13.04 -3.88 5.61
N LYS A 44 13.78 -4.20 4.53
CA LYS A 44 15.15 -3.71 4.31
C LYS A 44 15.24 -2.19 4.25
N THR A 45 14.30 -1.52 3.57
CA THR A 45 14.25 -0.04 3.54
C THR A 45 14.04 0.58 4.92
N GLN A 46 13.52 -0.19 5.88
CA GLN A 46 13.35 0.22 7.27
C GLN A 46 14.49 -0.28 8.19
N GLY A 47 15.53 -0.92 7.64
CA GLY A 47 16.63 -1.47 8.43
C GLY A 47 16.24 -2.69 9.27
N THR A 48 15.18 -3.40 8.89
CA THR A 48 14.64 -4.57 9.61
C THR A 48 14.61 -5.79 8.70
N THR A 49 14.34 -6.97 9.28
CA THR A 49 14.22 -8.22 8.51
C THR A 49 12.76 -8.59 8.30
N ALA A 50 12.43 -9.13 7.12
CA ALA A 50 11.09 -9.64 6.85
C ALA A 50 10.91 -11.04 7.45
N ARG A 51 9.93 -11.16 8.35
CA ARG A 51 9.40 -12.44 8.85
C ARG A 51 8.13 -12.80 8.11
N MET A 52 8.22 -13.78 7.23
CA MET A 52 7.06 -14.28 6.47
C MET A 52 6.10 -15.04 7.39
N LEU A 53 4.81 -14.70 7.30
CA LEU A 53 3.73 -15.35 8.04
C LEU A 53 2.91 -16.31 7.18
N GLY A 54 3.12 -16.30 5.86
CA GLY A 54 2.45 -17.19 4.90
C GLY A 54 1.71 -16.42 3.81
N ARG A 55 0.76 -17.09 3.14
CA ARG A 55 -0.09 -16.49 2.11
C ARG A 55 -1.07 -15.50 2.75
N ALA A 56 -1.26 -14.35 2.12
CA ALA A 56 -2.29 -13.40 2.51
C ALA A 56 -3.70 -13.95 2.16
N PRO A 57 -4.74 -13.62 2.95
CA PRO A 57 -6.09 -14.08 2.69
C PRO A 57 -6.60 -13.62 1.31
N GLY A 58 -7.43 -14.45 0.67
CA GLY A 58 -7.97 -14.19 -0.67
C GLY A 58 -6.96 -14.37 -1.81
N GLU A 59 -5.84 -15.08 -1.57
CA GLU A 59 -4.76 -15.30 -2.56
C GLU A 59 -4.10 -14.02 -3.06
N THR A 60 -4.16 -12.99 -2.24
CA THR A 60 -3.86 -11.64 -2.65
C THR A 60 -2.38 -11.23 -2.42
N GLY A 61 -1.51 -12.22 -2.20
CA GLY A 61 -0.07 -12.05 -1.98
C GLY A 61 0.42 -12.78 -0.74
N VAL A 62 1.36 -12.17 -0.02
CA VAL A 62 2.03 -12.72 1.16
C VAL A 62 1.83 -11.84 2.39
N MET A 63 1.66 -12.47 3.55
CA MET A 63 1.60 -11.80 4.83
C MET A 63 2.97 -11.87 5.51
N PHE A 64 3.43 -10.78 6.09
CA PHE A 64 4.74 -10.68 6.75
C PHE A 64 4.73 -9.68 7.91
N ARG A 65 5.81 -9.64 8.67
CA ARG A 65 6.12 -8.60 9.67
C ARG A 65 7.55 -8.16 9.49
N CYS A 66 7.84 -6.92 9.85
CA CYS A 66 9.21 -6.44 9.98
C CYS A 66 9.62 -6.51 11.46
N ASN A 67 10.81 -7.05 11.73
CA ASN A 67 11.37 -7.20 13.07
C ASN A 67 12.90 -7.05 13.11
#